data_AF-I3DH89-F1
#
_entry.id   AF-I3DH89-F1
#
_cell.length_a   1.000
_cell.length_b   1.000
_cell.length_c   1.000
_cell.angle_alpha   90.00
_cell.angle_beta   90.00
_cell.angle_gamma   90.00
#
_symmetry.space_group_name_H-M   'P 1'
#
loop_
_entity.id
_entity.type
_entity.pdbx_description
1 polymer ?
#
loop_
_entity_poly.entity_id
_entity_poly.type
_entity_poly.pdbx_seq_one_letter_code
_entity_poly.pdbx_strand_id
1 'polypeptide(L)' 'MFFESWSDFLNMGGYGFYVWLSYGISLISILIFAVQSYHGKAAVFREIKREELREQRLQATQSRGKL' A
#
# COMPACT_ATOMS: atom_id res chain seq x y z
N MET A 1 -41.54 -6.56 3.20
CA MET A 1 -40.19 -7.08 3.55
C MET A 1 -39.35 -5.89 4.02
N PHE A 2 -38.33 -6.03 4.89
CA PHE A 2 -37.66 -4.86 5.51
C PHE A 2 -36.95 -3.94 4.48
N PHE A 3 -36.65 -4.47 3.29
CA PHE A 3 -36.33 -3.70 2.09
C PHE A 3 -37.14 -4.29 0.93
N GLU A 4 -37.87 -3.44 0.21
CA GLU A 4 -38.72 -3.84 -0.92
C GLU A 4 -37.95 -3.77 -2.25
N SER A 5 -36.80 -3.09 -2.27
CA SER A 5 -35.99 -2.89 -3.47
C SER A 5 -34.50 -2.71 -3.18
N TRP A 6 -33.65 -2.93 -4.19
CA TRP A 6 -32.22 -2.62 -4.11
C TRP A 6 -31.97 -1.12 -3.83
N SER A 7 -32.87 -0.26 -4.31
CA SER A 7 -32.84 1.17 -4.02
C SER A 7 -33.07 1.46 -2.54
N ASP A 8 -34.02 0.77 -1.88
CA ASP A 8 -34.26 0.95 -0.44
C ASP A 8 -33.10 0.47 0.43
N PHE A 9 -32.35 -0.52 -0.04
CA PHE A 9 -31.12 -0.95 0.63
C PHE A 9 -30.01 0.11 0.52
N LEU A 10 -29.88 0.77 -0.64
CA LEU A 10 -28.92 1.86 -0.82
C LEU A 10 -29.35 3.17 -0.16
N ASN A 11 -30.66 3.41 -0.06
CA ASN A 11 -31.20 4.65 0.49
C ASN A 11 -31.58 4.54 1.97
N MET A 12 -31.76 3.34 2.55
CA MET A 12 -32.15 3.07 3.95
C MET A 12 -33.02 4.20 4.56
N GLY A 13 -34.15 4.52 3.91
CA GLY A 13 -35.07 5.55 4.39
C GLY A 13 -34.48 6.98 4.51
N GLY A 14 -33.44 7.31 3.73
CA GLY A 14 -32.73 8.59 3.74
C GLY A 14 -31.36 8.57 4.42
N TYR A 15 -30.98 7.47 5.09
CA TYR A 15 -29.70 7.36 5.82
C TYR A 15 -28.60 6.64 5.04
N GLY A 16 -28.93 5.98 3.93
CA GLY A 16 -27.96 5.15 3.21
C GLY A 16 -26.73 5.93 2.74
N PHE A 17 -26.88 7.21 2.37
CA PHE A 17 -25.76 8.08 2.00
C PHE A 17 -24.68 8.15 3.10
N TYR A 18 -25.08 8.37 4.36
CA TYR A 18 -24.15 8.48 5.48
C TYR A 18 -23.46 7.15 5.79
N VAL A 19 -24.20 6.06 5.66
CA VAL A 19 -23.68 4.70 5.86
C VAL A 19 -22.60 4.43 4.82
N TRP A 20 -22.93 4.56 3.53
CA TRP A 20 -21.97 4.32 2.44
C TRP A 20 -20.76 5.24 2.49
N LEU A 21 -20.92 6.51 2.88
CA LEU A 21 -19.80 7.43 3.07
C LEU A 21 -18.86 6.99 4.20
N SER A 22 -19.43 6.50 5.32
CA SER A 22 -18.64 5.99 6.45
C SER A 22 -17.85 4.73 6.06
N TYR A 23 -18.49 3.81 5.32
CA TYR A 23 -17.82 2.62 4.77
C TYR A 23 -16.73 3.01 3.76
N GLY A 24 -17.01 3.98 2.89
CA GLY A 24 -16.04 4.50 1.92
C GLY A 24 -14.81 5.10 2.59
N ILE A 25 -14.99 5.97 3.59
CA ILE A 25 -13.88 6.57 4.36
C ILE A 25 -13.06 5.48 5.06
N SER A 26 -13.73 4.50 5.66
CA SER A 26 -13.06 3.38 6.34
C SER A 26 -12.22 2.55 5.35
N LEU A 27 -12.76 2.24 4.19
CA LEU A 27 -12.08 1.48 3.14
C LEU A 27 -10.88 2.26 2.59
N ILE A 28 -11.03 3.57 2.36
CA ILE A 28 -9.93 4.46 1.94
C ILE A 28 -8.83 4.47 3.00
N SER A 29 -9.19 4.56 4.28
CA SER A 29 -8.21 4.57 5.38
C SER A 29 -7.40 3.28 5.42
N ILE A 30 -8.05 2.13 5.26
CA ILE A 30 -7.39 0.82 5.16
C ILE A 30 -6.48 0.76 3.94
N LEU A 31 -6.93 1.24 2.77
CA LEU A 31 -6.11 1.25 1.55
C LEU A 31 -4.87 2.14 1.72
N ILE A 32 -5.01 3.33 2.28
CA ILE A 32 -3.87 4.22 2.56
C ILE A 32 -2.88 3.52 3.47
N PHE A 33 -3.36 2.90 4.54
CA PHE A 33 -2.50 2.20 5.50
C PHE A 33 -1.80 0.99 4.85
N ALA A 34 -2.51 0.24 4.01
CA ALA A 34 -1.95 -0.87 3.26
C ALA A 34 -0.87 -0.40 2.27
N VAL A 35 -1.14 0.66 1.49
CA VAL A 35 -0.17 1.23 0.55
C VAL A 35 1.07 1.74 1.28
N GLN A 36 0.90 2.44 2.40
CA GLN A 36 2.02 2.88 3.23
C GLN A 36 2.84 1.68 3.75
N SER A 37 2.18 0.62 4.21
CA SER A 37 2.83 -0.62 4.66
C SER A 37 3.63 -1.28 3.53
N TYR A 38 3.07 -1.35 2.32
CA TYR A 38 3.75 -1.90 1.15
C TYR A 38 4.96 -1.05 0.72
N HIS A 39 4.81 0.27 0.70
CA HIS A 39 5.89 1.18 0.31
C HIS A 39 7.03 1.20 1.33
N GLY A 40 6.74 1.05 2.63
CA GLY A 40 7.76 0.94 3.68
C GLY A 40 8.72 -0.24 3.45
N LYS A 41 8.19 -1.40 3.02
CA LYS A 41 9.04 -2.57 2.70
C LYS A 41 9.89 -2.35 1.46
N ALA A 42 9.34 -1.68 0.44
CA ALA A 42 10.05 -1.38 -0.79
C ALA A 42 11.15 -0.32 -0.62
N ALA A 43 11.09 0.52 0.42
CA ALA A 43 12.16 1.46 0.76
C ALA A 43 13.38 0.72 1.33
N VAL A 44 13.16 -0.16 2.32
CA VAL A 44 14.24 -0.94 2.97
C VAL A 44 14.96 -1.84 1.98
N PHE A 45 14.22 -2.53 1.09
CA PHE A 45 14.83 -3.41 0.10
C PHE A 45 15.70 -2.65 -0.93
N ARG A 46 15.38 -1.38 -1.18
CA ARG A 46 16.11 -0.51 -2.11
C ARG A 46 17.42 -0.01 -1.52
N GLU A 47 17.45 0.23 -0.20
CA GLU A 47 18.65 0.60 0.55
C GLU A 47 19.67 -0.55 0.51
N ILE A 48 19.23 -1.77 0.85
CA ILE A 48 20.08 -2.98 0.86
C ILE A 48 20.71 -3.21 -0.52
N LYS A 49 19.89 -3.13 -1.58
CA LYS A 49 20.38 -3.34 -2.96
C LYS A 49 21.40 -2.28 -3.40
N ARG A 50 21.36 -1.08 -2.81
CA ARG A 50 22.28 0.02 -3.12
C ARG A 50 23.63 -0.16 -2.44
N GLU A 51 23.64 -0.67 -1.21
CA GLU A 51 24.86 -1.05 -0.49
C GLU A 51 25.56 -2.22 -1.16
N GLU A 52 24.81 -3.27 -1.50
CA GLU A 52 25.36 -4.45 -2.18
C GLU A 52 26.03 -4.08 -3.51
N LEU A 53 25.42 -3.19 -4.30
CA LEU A 53 26.01 -2.72 -5.56
C LEU A 53 27.31 -1.90 -5.35
N ARG A 54 27.45 -1.21 -4.22
CA ARG A 54 28.69 -0.48 -3.87
C ARG A 54 29.79 -1.45 -3.46
N GLU A 55 29.47 -2.43 -2.63
CA GLU A 55 30.41 -3.45 -2.20
C GLU A 55 30.95 -4.26 -3.38
N GLN A 56 30.07 -4.67 -4.32
CA GLN A 56 30.48 -5.38 -5.54
C GLN A 56 31.46 -4.57 -6.40
N ARG A 57 31.27 -3.25 -6.52
CA ARG A 57 32.19 -2.38 -7.29
C ARG A 57 33.56 -2.24 -6.62
N LEU A 58 33.59 -2.15 -5.29
CA LEU A 58 34.83 -2.10 -4.53
C LEU A 58 35.60 -3.42 -4.61
N GLN A 59 34.90 -4.56 -4.52
CA GLN A 59 35.51 -5.88 -4.68
C GLN A 59 36.05 -6.11 -6.11
N ALA A 60 35.31 -5.70 -7.15
CA ALA A 60 35.77 -5.80 -8.53
C ALA A 60 37.01 -4.93 -8.85
N THR A 61 37.19 -3.84 -8.11
CA THR A 61 38.36 -2.96 -8.25
C THR A 61 39.56 -3.51 -7.46
N GLN A 62 39.34 -4.10 -6.28
CA GLN A 62 40.41 -4.73 -5.49
C GLN A 62 40.97 -6.01 -6.13
N SER A 63 40.13 -6.83 -6.77
CA SER A 63 40.61 -8.05 -7.45
C SER A 63 41.43 -7.75 -8.71
N ARG A 64 41.22 -6.60 -9.35
CA ARG A 64 41.97 -6.16 -10.54
C ARG A 64 43.35 -5.55 -10.21
N GLY A 65 43.57 -5.10 -8.97
CA GLY A 65 44.85 -4.55 -8.51
C GLY A 65 45.81 -5.59 -7.90
N LYS A 66 45.43 -6.87 -7.87
CA LYS A 66 46.23 -7.99 -7.34
C LYS A 66 46.83 -8.91 -8.43
N LEU A 67 46.76 -8.52 -9.70
CA LEU A 67 47.47 -9.15 -10.83
C LEU A 67 48.67 -8.28 -11.21
#